data_AF-A0A9Q8PIZ0-F1
#
_entry.id   AF-A0A9Q8PIZ0-F1
#
_cell.length_a   1.000
_cell.length_b   1.000
_cell.length_c   1.000
_cell.angle_alpha   90.00
_cell.angle_beta   90.00
_cell.angle_gamma   90.00
#
_symmetry.space_group_name_H-M   'P 1'
#
loop_
_entity.id
_entity.type
_entity.pdbx_description
1 polymer ?
#
loop_
_entity_poly.entity_id
_entity_poly.type
_entity_poly.pdbx_seq_one_letter_code
_entity_poly.pdbx_strand_id
1 'polypeptide(L)'
;MKSKTALAETNTPRFNPPTPKYKITITLHHKSETFDIAHHDCWDKMDDLVTTMANLRLEHSIPTSFRILDLPRELRDMVYELCLSRGKVFLPLNRYNPSDMRHLDYQDTPKPEWQLLSVNRQMRQEAAKTLFAHNQIVLAPDTNQLLLDNGGGPPEEHSIKIRDLAKHYLASISVAWAMENYLDKSVPMSRYLWHDRVPTHSADERILATHNDSKTYTGGWRREFAMTLTSNVRYIQLDVTDCYCILGCCRMIEQMSNTVDHTKSAFGADLVYPDTLEVIEVTGTKTQAERRSIAEALARGLWKQAPAGGPYKKLTLRFRKFVLSEDSEVRAVMEYGLEEMEDQDVDMKIEAENLERDIAELERYAPDLSQQHAEDSSDD
;
A
#
# COMPACT_ATOMS: atom_id res chain seq x y z
N MET A 1 -45.08 20.86 -25.58
CA MET A 1 -45.03 20.26 -24.22
C MET A 1 -43.58 20.22 -23.78
N LYS A 2 -43.16 21.09 -22.86
CA LYS A 2 -41.80 21.11 -22.28
C LYS A 2 -41.93 20.62 -20.84
N SER A 3 -41.43 19.43 -20.55
CA SER A 3 -41.37 18.89 -19.18
C SER A 3 -40.10 19.41 -18.51
N LYS A 4 -40.25 20.21 -17.44
CA LYS A 4 -39.17 20.58 -16.53
C LYS A 4 -39.24 19.64 -15.33
N THR A 5 -38.27 18.75 -15.19
CA THR A 5 -38.08 17.92 -14.00
C THR A 5 -37.18 18.68 -13.04
N ALA A 6 -37.71 19.06 -11.87
CA ALA A 6 -36.95 19.67 -10.79
C ALA A 6 -36.27 18.56 -9.97
N LEU A 7 -34.95 18.62 -9.83
CA LEU A 7 -34.22 17.83 -8.83
C LEU A 7 -34.40 18.48 -7.46
N ALA A 8 -34.80 17.68 -6.48
CA ALA A 8 -34.85 18.06 -5.07
C ALA A 8 -33.46 17.90 -4.45
N GLU A 9 -32.87 19.00 -3.98
CA GLU A 9 -31.64 18.99 -3.18
C GLU A 9 -31.96 18.50 -1.76
N THR A 10 -31.42 17.34 -1.40
CA THR A 10 -31.47 16.80 -0.04
C THR A 10 -30.36 17.44 0.81
N ASN A 11 -30.74 18.44 1.61
CA ASN A 11 -29.88 19.03 2.63
C ASN A 11 -29.58 18.00 3.75
N THR A 12 -28.41 17.38 3.69
CA THR A 12 -27.85 16.64 4.83
C THR A 12 -27.00 17.59 5.69
N PRO A 13 -27.21 17.63 7.02
CA PRO A 13 -26.43 18.50 7.90
C PRO A 13 -24.98 18.02 7.96
N ARG A 14 -24.04 18.86 7.53
CA ARG A 14 -22.60 18.62 7.66
C ARG A 14 -22.22 18.67 9.14
N PHE A 15 -21.81 17.53 9.68
CA PHE A 15 -21.16 17.45 10.98
C PHE A 15 -19.72 17.95 10.84
N ASN A 16 -19.46 19.19 11.28
CA ASN A 16 -18.10 19.72 11.41
C ASN A 16 -17.56 19.34 12.79
N PRO A 17 -16.65 18.37 12.92
CA PRO A 17 -16.02 18.07 14.20
C PRO A 17 -15.24 19.30 14.69
N PRO A 18 -15.19 19.55 16.01
CA PRO A 18 -14.43 20.68 16.56
C PRO A 18 -12.96 20.51 16.22
N THR A 19 -12.36 21.53 15.60
CA THR A 19 -10.93 21.54 15.29
C THR A 19 -10.13 21.64 16.58
N PRO A 20 -9.12 20.78 16.81
CA PRO A 20 -8.21 20.94 17.93
C PRO A 20 -7.48 22.30 17.82
N LYS A 21 -7.43 23.02 18.95
CA LYS A 21 -6.66 24.26 19.11
C LYS A 21 -5.47 23.96 20.02
N TYR A 22 -4.29 24.35 19.58
CA TYR A 22 -3.04 24.18 20.34
C TYR A 22 -2.58 25.54 20.86
N LYS A 23 -2.09 25.56 22.10
CA LYS A 23 -1.47 26.75 22.69
C LYS A 23 -0.01 26.45 22.94
N ILE A 24 0.88 27.13 22.21
CA ILE A 24 2.33 26.95 22.31
C ILE A 24 2.92 28.21 22.94
N THR A 25 3.54 28.06 24.11
CA THR A 25 4.29 29.15 24.77
C THR A 25 5.78 28.87 24.64
N ILE A 26 6.52 29.77 23.98
CA ILE A 26 7.97 29.70 23.85
C ILE A 26 8.57 30.75 24.80
N THR A 27 9.41 30.29 25.72
CA THR A 27 10.09 31.16 26.69
C THR A 27 11.59 31.09 26.50
N LEU A 28 12.22 32.21 26.18
CA LEU A 28 13.68 32.34 26.03
C LEU A 28 14.17 33.49 26.92
N HIS A 29 15.11 33.19 27.82
CA HIS A 29 15.88 34.15 28.62
C HIS A 29 15.09 35.42 29.03
N HIS A 30 13.97 35.23 29.75
CA HIS A 30 13.09 36.27 30.31
C HIS A 30 12.02 36.90 29.40
N LYS A 31 11.88 36.49 28.13
CA LYS A 31 10.69 36.81 27.32
C LYS A 31 9.90 35.53 27.00
N SER A 32 8.59 35.58 27.23
CA SER A 32 7.65 34.53 26.84
C SER A 32 6.69 35.06 25.79
N GLU A 33 6.64 34.41 24.65
CA GLU A 33 5.60 34.64 23.64
C GLU A 33 4.70 33.41 23.54
N THR A 34 3.40 33.65 23.41
CA THR A 34 2.40 32.59 23.35
C THR A 34 1.61 32.72 22.07
N PHE A 35 1.52 31.60 21.35
CA PHE A 35 0.83 31.48 20.08
C PHE A 35 -0.34 30.53 20.24
N ASP A 36 -1.54 30.99 19.89
CA ASP A 36 -2.72 30.14 19.73
C ASP A 36 -2.79 29.69 18.26
N ILE A 37 -2.65 28.39 18.02
CA ILE A 37 -2.58 27.79 16.68
C ILE A 37 -3.81 26.91 16.46
N ALA A 38 -4.63 27.27 15.47
CA ALA A 38 -5.62 26.36 14.91
C ALA A 38 -4.93 25.44 13.90
N HIS A 39 -5.31 24.16 13.84
CA HIS A 39 -4.64 23.14 13.01
C HIS A 39 -4.47 23.56 11.53
N HIS A 40 -5.40 24.36 10.98
CA HIS A 40 -5.39 24.81 9.59
C HIS A 40 -4.39 25.95 9.31
N ASP A 41 -4.00 26.71 10.35
CA ASP A 41 -3.09 27.86 10.26
C ASP A 41 -1.64 27.48 10.62
N CYS A 42 -1.37 26.18 10.82
CA CYS A 42 -0.09 25.69 11.34
C CYS A 42 1.09 26.10 10.46
N TRP A 43 0.89 26.12 9.14
CA TRP A 43 1.95 26.38 8.16
C TRP A 43 2.35 27.86 8.11
N ASP A 44 1.38 28.76 7.95
CA ASP A 44 1.65 30.21 7.94
C ASP A 44 2.24 30.69 9.28
N LYS A 45 1.76 30.11 10.39
CA LYS A 45 2.31 30.41 11.71
C LYS A 45 3.67 29.77 11.96
N MET A 46 4.02 28.67 11.31
CA MET A 46 5.38 28.12 11.37
C MET A 46 6.38 29.04 10.65
N ASP A 47 6.01 29.63 9.52
CA ASP A 47 6.87 30.62 8.85
C ASP A 47 7.04 31.89 9.67
N ASP A 48 5.97 32.36 10.34
CA ASP A 48 6.06 33.44 11.33
C ASP A 48 6.92 33.05 12.53
N LEU A 49 6.84 31.81 13.00
CA LEU A 49 7.65 31.31 14.11
C LEU A 49 9.12 31.20 13.71
N VAL A 50 9.42 30.72 12.50
CA VAL A 50 10.77 30.67 11.92
C VAL A 50 11.33 32.08 11.76
N THR A 51 10.53 33.03 11.27
CA THR A 51 10.90 34.44 11.10
C THR A 51 11.12 35.12 12.44
N THR A 52 10.25 34.88 13.42
CA THR A 52 10.36 35.40 14.79
C THR A 52 11.61 34.83 15.47
N MET A 53 11.87 33.53 15.32
CA MET A 53 13.11 32.92 15.78
C MET A 53 14.33 33.52 15.06
N ALA A 54 14.27 33.78 13.75
CA ALA A 54 15.35 34.42 12.99
C ALA A 54 15.62 35.87 13.42
N ASN A 55 14.59 36.61 13.82
CA ASN A 55 14.73 37.98 14.33
C ASN A 55 15.24 37.99 15.78
N LEU A 56 14.75 37.10 16.64
CA LEU A 56 15.26 36.92 18.01
C LEU A 56 16.72 36.45 18.03
N ARG A 57 17.15 35.75 16.97
CA ARG A 57 18.53 35.30 16.73
C ARG A 57 19.52 36.44 16.47
N LEU A 58 19.08 37.65 16.08
CA LEU A 58 19.98 38.78 15.81
C LEU A 58 20.46 39.49 17.07
N GLU A 59 19.75 39.37 18.20
CA GLU A 59 20.07 40.12 19.42
C GLU A 59 20.88 39.33 20.47
N HIS A 60 20.96 38.00 20.33
CA HIS A 60 21.63 37.15 21.32
C HIS A 60 22.59 36.21 20.60
N SER A 61 23.85 36.15 21.06
CA SER A 61 24.85 35.20 20.57
C SER A 61 24.32 33.77 20.72
N ILE A 62 23.69 33.24 19.68
CA ILE A 62 23.08 31.93 19.71
C ILE A 62 24.18 30.93 20.02
N PRO A 63 23.99 30.02 20.99
CA PRO A 63 24.87 28.88 21.15
C PRO A 63 25.06 28.23 19.78
N THR A 64 26.30 28.16 19.32
CA THR A 64 26.68 27.70 17.96
C THR A 64 26.30 26.24 17.67
N SER A 65 25.68 25.55 18.63
CA SER A 65 25.09 24.23 18.45
C SER A 65 23.83 24.08 19.28
N PHE A 66 22.72 23.80 18.61
CA PHE A 66 21.48 23.37 19.23
C PHE A 66 21.35 21.85 19.06
N ARG A 67 21.10 21.10 20.15
CA ARG A 67 20.93 19.65 20.07
C ARG A 67 19.45 19.33 20.03
N ILE A 68 19.02 18.65 18.96
CA ILE A 68 17.62 18.25 18.78
C ILE A 68 17.07 17.41 19.94
N LEU A 69 17.92 16.64 20.63
CA LEU A 69 17.52 15.82 21.78
C LEU A 69 17.26 16.62 23.05
N ASP A 70 17.70 17.88 23.11
CA ASP A 70 17.42 18.76 24.25
C ASP A 70 15.99 19.35 24.15
N LEU A 71 15.31 19.20 23.00
CA LEU A 71 13.90 19.57 22.86
C LEU A 71 12.99 18.64 23.67
N PRO A 72 11.86 19.15 24.20
CA PRO A 72 10.73 18.32 24.61
C PRO A 72 10.26 17.37 23.52
N ARG A 73 9.68 16.24 23.91
CA ARG A 73 9.30 15.16 23.00
C ARG A 73 8.34 15.65 21.91
N GLU A 74 7.40 16.50 22.29
CA GLU A 74 6.36 17.07 21.45
C GLU A 74 6.95 17.91 20.31
N LEU A 75 7.95 18.74 20.63
CA LEU A 75 8.64 19.55 19.63
C LEU A 75 9.51 18.69 18.70
N ARG A 76 10.09 17.58 19.20
CA ARG A 76 10.78 16.62 18.33
C ARG A 76 9.82 15.92 17.38
N ASP A 77 8.65 15.50 17.87
CA ASP A 77 7.63 14.85 17.04
C ASP A 77 7.15 15.79 15.93
N MET A 78 6.98 17.10 16.21
CA MET A 78 6.69 18.12 15.18
C MET A 78 7.81 18.22 14.12
N VAL A 79 9.08 18.22 14.54
CA VAL A 79 10.22 18.23 13.62
C VAL A 79 10.23 16.96 12.76
N TYR A 80 10.01 15.79 13.35
CA TYR A 80 9.94 14.54 12.59
C TYR A 80 8.78 14.55 11.60
N GLU A 81 7.62 15.08 11.98
CA GLU A 81 6.46 15.17 11.08
C GLU A 81 6.76 16.05 9.87
N LEU A 82 7.34 17.23 10.10
CA LEU A 82 7.77 18.13 9.03
C LEU A 82 8.78 17.48 8.06
N CYS A 83 9.75 16.73 8.61
CA CYS A 83 10.83 16.16 7.83
C CYS A 83 10.49 14.82 7.15
N LEU A 84 9.55 14.04 7.71
CA LEU A 84 9.32 12.65 7.33
C LEU A 84 7.91 12.38 6.81
N SER A 85 6.91 13.20 7.12
CA SER A 85 5.53 13.02 6.64
C SER A 85 5.36 13.64 5.25
N ARG A 86 5.60 12.85 4.21
CA ARG A 86 5.52 13.25 2.78
C ARG A 86 4.33 12.65 2.05
N GLY A 87 3.47 11.90 2.74
CA GLY A 87 2.30 11.25 2.16
C GLY A 87 2.67 9.93 1.48
N LYS A 88 3.32 9.98 0.31
CA LYS A 88 3.83 8.78 -0.38
C LYS A 88 5.34 8.69 -0.26
N VAL A 89 5.83 7.55 0.17
CA VAL A 89 7.27 7.30 0.30
C VAL A 89 7.64 6.10 -0.55
N PHE A 90 8.39 6.38 -1.61
CA PHE A 90 9.03 5.37 -2.43
C PHE A 90 10.36 5.00 -1.77
N LEU A 91 10.53 3.72 -1.46
CA LEU A 91 11.76 3.28 -0.85
C LEU A 91 12.91 3.42 -1.84
N PRO A 92 14.09 3.87 -1.40
CA PRO A 92 15.23 4.09 -2.27
C PRO A 92 15.64 2.78 -2.93
N LEU A 93 15.23 2.63 -4.18
CA LEU A 93 15.68 1.59 -5.05
C LEU A 93 17.05 2.01 -5.58
N ASN A 94 18.09 1.22 -5.28
CA ASN A 94 19.27 1.18 -6.15
C ASN A 94 18.93 0.66 -7.57
N ARG A 95 17.65 0.37 -7.84
CA ARG A 95 17.09 -0.13 -9.09
C ARG A 95 15.82 0.65 -9.44
N TYR A 96 15.95 1.96 -9.61
CA TYR A 96 14.89 2.76 -10.20
C TYR A 96 14.55 2.12 -11.55
N ASN A 97 13.32 1.61 -11.71
CA ASN A 97 12.83 1.19 -13.01
C ASN A 97 12.10 2.39 -13.63
N PRO A 98 12.69 3.10 -14.60
CA PRO A 98 12.03 4.23 -15.27
C PRO A 98 10.74 3.82 -15.99
N SER A 99 10.56 2.53 -16.28
CA SER A 99 9.36 1.99 -16.92
C SER A 99 8.16 1.92 -15.98
N ASP A 100 8.39 1.93 -14.67
CA ASP A 100 7.35 1.73 -13.67
C ASP A 100 6.52 3.01 -13.52
N MET A 101 5.31 3.03 -14.10
CA MET A 101 4.46 4.21 -14.14
C MET A 101 4.13 4.78 -12.76
N ARG A 102 4.25 3.98 -11.70
CA ARG A 102 4.05 4.46 -10.32
C ARG A 102 5.11 5.47 -9.88
N HIS A 103 6.27 5.41 -10.51
CA HIS A 103 7.38 6.33 -10.25
C HIS A 103 7.38 7.52 -11.21
N LEU A 104 6.31 7.73 -12.00
CA LEU A 104 6.13 8.97 -12.74
C LEU A 104 6.20 10.16 -11.77
N ASP A 105 5.43 10.08 -10.69
CA ASP A 105 5.41 11.11 -9.64
C ASP A 105 6.63 11.05 -8.71
N TYR A 106 7.56 10.09 -8.87
CA TYR A 106 8.68 9.91 -7.94
C TYR A 106 9.58 11.15 -7.88
N GLN A 107 9.79 11.81 -9.03
CA GLN A 107 10.64 12.98 -9.12
C GLN A 107 9.97 14.21 -8.46
N ASP A 108 8.64 14.29 -8.57
CA ASP A 108 7.85 15.41 -8.04
C ASP A 108 7.42 15.20 -6.58
N THR A 109 7.46 13.96 -6.09
CA THR A 109 7.09 13.64 -4.71
C THR A 109 8.18 14.10 -3.74
N PRO A 110 7.86 14.94 -2.74
CA PRO A 110 8.80 15.34 -1.71
C PRO A 110 9.43 14.13 -1.00
N LYS A 111 10.76 14.14 -0.84
CA LYS A 111 11.48 13.03 -0.20
C LYS A 111 11.56 13.25 1.32
N PRO A 112 11.42 12.19 2.14
CA PRO A 112 11.64 12.31 3.57
C PRO A 112 13.14 12.39 3.88
N GLU A 113 13.50 13.09 4.96
CA GLU A 113 14.89 13.27 5.41
C GLU A 113 15.41 12.01 6.15
N TRP A 114 15.73 10.97 5.37
CA TRP A 114 16.18 9.65 5.87
C TRP A 114 17.39 9.67 6.80
N GLN A 115 18.22 10.71 6.72
CA GLN A 115 19.43 10.89 7.52
C GLN A 115 19.10 10.90 9.02
N LEU A 116 17.88 11.30 9.41
CA LEU A 116 17.39 11.25 10.79
C LEU A 116 17.37 9.83 11.37
N LEU A 117 17.17 8.80 10.53
CA LEU A 117 17.24 7.40 10.95
C LEU A 117 18.67 6.94 11.28
N SER A 118 19.69 7.70 10.86
CA SER A 118 21.09 7.30 10.97
C SER A 118 21.83 7.94 12.15
N VAL A 119 21.21 8.89 12.86
CA VAL A 119 21.90 9.70 13.88
C VAL A 119 22.25 8.91 15.14
N ASN A 120 21.24 8.46 15.88
CA ASN A 120 21.42 7.65 17.09
C ASN A 120 20.19 6.76 17.32
N ARG A 121 20.28 5.83 18.29
CA ARG A 121 19.22 4.85 18.57
C ARG A 121 17.88 5.49 18.91
N GLN A 122 17.88 6.52 19.75
CA GLN A 122 16.64 7.19 20.17
C GLN A 122 15.99 7.89 18.98
N MET A 123 16.72 8.76 18.29
CA MET A 123 16.19 9.47 17.12
C MET A 123 15.70 8.51 16.05
N ARG A 124 16.43 7.42 15.80
CA ARG A 124 16.01 6.38 14.85
C ARG A 124 14.64 5.81 15.20
N GLN A 125 14.40 5.47 16.46
CA GLN A 125 13.10 4.93 16.90
C GLN A 125 11.98 5.96 16.79
N GLU A 126 12.23 7.19 17.24
CA GLU A 126 11.23 8.27 17.19
C GLU A 126 10.88 8.65 15.74
N ALA A 127 11.89 8.87 14.90
CA ALA A 127 11.74 9.21 13.50
C ALA A 127 11.09 8.08 12.68
N ALA A 128 11.47 6.82 12.91
CA ALA A 128 10.89 5.69 12.18
C ALA A 128 9.40 5.53 12.48
N LYS A 129 8.96 5.81 13.71
CA LYS A 129 7.53 5.83 14.05
C LYS A 129 6.78 6.79 13.14
N THR A 130 7.23 8.04 13.04
CA THR A 130 6.60 9.06 12.19
C THR A 130 6.65 8.66 10.72
N LEU A 131 7.81 8.21 10.23
CA LEU A 131 7.98 7.80 8.84
C LEU A 131 7.02 6.69 8.43
N PHE A 132 6.91 5.62 9.21
CA PHE A 132 6.10 4.46 8.82
C PHE A 132 4.61 4.59 9.17
N ALA A 133 4.25 5.40 10.18
CA ALA A 133 2.87 5.58 10.61
C ALA A 133 2.12 6.63 9.78
N HIS A 134 2.80 7.68 9.29
CA HIS A 134 2.16 8.81 8.61
C HIS A 134 2.31 8.79 7.09
N ASN A 135 3.06 7.83 6.54
CA ASN A 135 3.23 7.70 5.10
C ASN A 135 2.67 6.39 4.58
N GLN A 136 2.19 6.43 3.34
CA GLN A 136 1.97 5.27 2.51
C GLN A 136 3.31 4.85 1.90
N ILE A 137 3.80 3.68 2.31
CA ILE A 137 5.03 3.13 1.74
C ILE A 137 4.70 2.43 0.44
N VAL A 138 5.27 2.93 -0.66
CA VAL A 138 5.10 2.35 -2.00
C VAL A 138 6.15 1.25 -2.17
N LEU A 139 5.67 0.03 -2.36
CA LEU A 139 6.47 -1.16 -2.52
C LEU A 139 6.56 -1.51 -4.00
N ALA A 140 7.77 -1.40 -4.54
CA ALA A 140 8.09 -2.04 -5.80
C ALA A 140 8.31 -3.55 -5.57
N PRO A 141 8.17 -4.39 -6.60
CA PRO A 141 8.42 -5.84 -6.58
C PRO A 141 9.81 -6.28 -6.08
N ASP A 142 10.67 -5.33 -5.71
CA ASP A 142 12.04 -5.56 -5.25
C ASP A 142 12.36 -4.90 -3.91
N THR A 143 11.64 -3.84 -3.54
CA THR A 143 11.84 -3.13 -2.27
C THR A 143 11.42 -3.96 -1.08
N ASN A 144 10.61 -5.00 -1.30
CA ASN A 144 10.26 -5.96 -0.28
C ASN A 144 11.50 -6.58 0.34
N GLN A 145 12.57 -6.84 -0.43
CA GLN A 145 13.83 -7.27 0.18
C GLN A 145 14.44 -6.17 1.05
N LEU A 146 14.40 -4.89 0.69
CA LEU A 146 14.97 -3.85 1.57
C LEU A 146 14.24 -3.73 2.91
N LEU A 147 12.92 -3.90 2.94
CA LEU A 147 12.15 -3.93 4.19
C LEU A 147 12.18 -5.30 4.88
N LEU A 148 12.39 -6.39 4.15
CA LEU A 148 12.07 -7.75 4.61
C LEU A 148 13.24 -8.72 4.54
N ASP A 149 14.39 -8.29 4.03
CA ASP A 149 15.60 -9.09 3.94
C ASP A 149 15.98 -9.52 5.36
N ASN A 150 16.15 -10.83 5.47
CA ASN A 150 16.63 -11.48 6.67
C ASN A 150 18.13 -11.33 6.80
N GLY A 151 18.81 -10.63 5.86
CA GLY A 151 20.22 -10.30 5.87
C GLY A 151 20.98 -11.29 6.72
N GLY A 152 21.18 -12.49 6.19
CA GLY A 152 21.62 -13.70 6.92
C GLY A 152 23.00 -13.59 7.56
N GLY A 153 23.56 -12.38 7.65
CA GLY A 153 24.62 -12.08 8.59
C GLY A 153 24.12 -12.23 10.03
N PRO A 154 25.03 -12.60 10.95
CA PRO A 154 24.71 -12.65 12.37
C PRO A 154 24.10 -11.31 12.78
N PRO A 155 23.02 -11.30 13.58
CA PRO A 155 22.49 -10.06 14.12
C PRO A 155 23.64 -9.37 14.86
N GLU A 156 24.11 -8.23 14.36
CA GLU A 156 24.90 -7.34 15.20
C GLU A 156 24.00 -7.00 16.39
N GLU A 157 24.38 -7.50 17.57
CA GLU A 157 23.58 -7.59 18.80
C GLU A 157 22.99 -6.24 19.26
N HIS A 158 23.41 -5.15 18.63
CA HIS A 158 23.04 -3.77 18.97
C HIS A 158 22.47 -2.94 17.80
N SER A 159 22.31 -3.51 16.61
CA SER A 159 21.75 -2.78 15.47
C SER A 159 20.22 -2.97 15.39
N ILE A 160 19.47 -1.90 15.68
CA ILE A 160 18.02 -1.89 15.35
C ILE A 160 17.91 -1.81 13.83
N LYS A 161 17.42 -2.90 13.21
CA LYS A 161 17.20 -2.98 11.78
C LYS A 161 15.95 -2.16 11.41
N ILE A 162 16.00 -1.43 10.30
CA ILE A 162 14.85 -0.65 9.78
C ILE A 162 13.62 -1.54 9.60
N ARG A 163 13.84 -2.79 9.18
CA ARG A 163 12.82 -3.83 9.09
C ARG A 163 12.00 -4.00 10.36
N ASP A 164 12.66 -4.07 11.52
CA ASP A 164 11.97 -4.27 12.79
C ASP A 164 11.09 -3.05 13.09
N LEU A 165 11.60 -1.84 12.81
CA LEU A 165 10.83 -0.61 12.95
C LEU A 165 9.63 -0.57 11.98
N ALA A 166 9.81 -0.99 10.72
CA ALA A 166 8.71 -1.10 9.76
C ALA A 166 7.65 -2.10 10.25
N LYS A 167 8.04 -3.27 10.74
CA LYS A 167 7.09 -4.23 11.35
C LYS A 167 6.26 -3.62 12.49
N HIS A 168 6.86 -2.74 13.27
CA HIS A 168 6.20 -2.13 14.43
C HIS A 168 5.36 -0.89 14.09
N TYR A 169 5.68 -0.15 13.04
CA TYR A 169 5.09 1.17 12.80
C TYR A 169 4.40 1.33 11.45
N LEU A 170 4.57 0.38 10.51
CA LEU A 170 3.98 0.47 9.18
C LEU A 170 2.46 0.42 9.23
N ALA A 171 1.83 1.54 8.88
CA ALA A 171 0.38 1.70 8.93
C ALA A 171 -0.29 1.65 7.54
N SER A 172 0.44 2.05 6.49
CA SER A 172 -0.11 2.16 5.13
C SER A 172 0.88 1.67 4.09
N ILE A 173 0.44 0.78 3.21
CA ILE A 173 1.24 0.23 2.11
C ILE A 173 0.53 0.40 0.76
N SER A 174 1.32 0.54 -0.29
CA SER A 174 0.88 0.41 -1.68
C SER A 174 1.73 -0.64 -2.37
N VAL A 175 1.08 -1.68 -2.89
CA VAL A 175 1.72 -2.80 -3.59
C VAL A 175 1.18 -2.82 -5.00
N ALA A 176 2.06 -2.94 -5.99
CA ALA A 176 1.62 -3.09 -7.36
C ALA A 176 2.08 -4.39 -7.99
N TRP A 177 1.21 -4.89 -8.85
CA TRP A 177 1.42 -6.08 -9.64
C TRP A 177 1.86 -5.66 -11.04
N ALA A 178 3.14 -5.32 -11.20
CA ALA A 178 3.75 -4.96 -12.48
C ALA A 178 4.76 -6.04 -12.90
N MET A 179 4.51 -6.72 -14.02
CA MET A 179 5.35 -7.85 -14.47
C MET A 179 6.72 -7.43 -15.00
N GLU A 180 6.84 -6.20 -15.50
CA GLU A 180 8.10 -5.67 -16.04
C GLU A 180 9.22 -5.71 -14.99
N ASN A 181 8.88 -5.45 -13.72
CA ASN A 181 9.83 -5.48 -12.60
C ASN A 181 10.37 -6.89 -12.31
N TYR A 182 9.67 -7.94 -12.76
CA TYR A 182 10.05 -9.31 -12.46
C TYR A 182 11.01 -9.92 -13.48
N LEU A 183 11.09 -9.35 -14.68
CA LEU A 183 11.98 -9.82 -15.74
C LEU A 183 13.45 -9.58 -15.43
N ASP A 184 13.76 -8.56 -14.63
CA ASP A 184 15.11 -8.32 -14.14
C ASP A 184 15.61 -9.44 -13.20
N LYS A 185 14.69 -10.29 -12.68
CA LYS A 185 14.99 -11.23 -11.59
C LYS A 185 14.77 -12.70 -11.89
N SER A 186 13.61 -13.09 -12.43
CA SER A 186 13.18 -14.49 -12.44
C SER A 186 13.68 -15.28 -13.65
N VAL A 187 14.09 -14.57 -14.69
CA VAL A 187 14.69 -15.16 -15.86
C VAL A 187 15.98 -14.38 -16.08
N PRO A 188 17.15 -14.87 -15.64
CA PRO A 188 18.35 -14.39 -16.30
C PRO A 188 18.05 -14.50 -17.79
N MET A 189 18.36 -13.48 -18.59
CA MET A 189 18.26 -13.57 -20.05
C MET A 189 18.79 -14.92 -20.56
N SER A 190 19.72 -15.54 -19.80
CA SER A 190 20.12 -16.92 -19.96
C SER A 190 18.98 -17.95 -20.06
N ARG A 191 17.86 -17.96 -19.30
CA ARG A 191 16.77 -18.94 -19.49
C ARG A 191 16.03 -18.74 -20.81
N TYR A 192 15.83 -17.50 -21.25
CA TYR A 192 15.39 -17.21 -22.63
C TYR A 192 16.42 -17.69 -23.66
N LEU A 193 17.72 -17.47 -23.39
CA LEU A 193 18.82 -17.98 -24.21
C LEU A 193 19.03 -19.51 -24.10
N TRP A 194 18.53 -20.16 -23.05
CA TRP A 194 18.53 -21.62 -22.88
C TRP A 194 17.39 -22.22 -23.71
N HIS A 195 16.28 -21.50 -23.90
CA HIS A 195 15.30 -21.82 -24.94
C HIS A 195 15.84 -21.51 -26.35
N ASP A 196 16.72 -20.52 -26.54
CA ASP A 196 17.45 -20.37 -27.82
C ASP A 196 18.49 -21.49 -28.05
N ARG A 197 18.86 -22.26 -27.03
CA ARG A 197 19.59 -23.54 -27.19
C ARG A 197 18.69 -24.73 -27.48
N VAL A 198 17.39 -24.54 -27.55
CA VAL A 198 16.43 -25.49 -28.13
C VAL A 198 16.00 -24.93 -29.49
N PRO A 199 16.83 -25.05 -30.54
CA PRO A 199 16.60 -24.45 -31.87
C PRO A 199 15.35 -24.96 -32.60
N THR A 200 14.49 -25.77 -31.96
CA THR A 200 13.32 -26.40 -32.55
C THR A 200 12.01 -25.64 -32.32
N HIS A 201 11.98 -24.63 -31.44
CA HIS A 201 10.73 -23.92 -31.16
C HIS A 201 10.47 -22.79 -32.14
N SER A 202 9.21 -22.70 -32.59
CA SER A 202 8.76 -21.56 -33.40
C SER A 202 8.74 -20.26 -32.56
N ALA A 203 8.65 -19.11 -33.22
CA ALA A 203 8.46 -17.83 -32.52
C ALA A 203 7.20 -17.85 -31.63
N ASP A 204 6.11 -18.43 -32.13
CA ASP A 204 4.83 -18.51 -31.41
C ASP A 204 4.92 -19.42 -30.17
N GLU A 205 5.66 -20.52 -30.26
CA GLU A 205 5.90 -21.41 -29.12
C GLU A 205 6.70 -20.72 -28.01
N ARG A 206 7.69 -19.89 -28.38
CA ARG A 206 8.45 -19.09 -27.41
C ARG A 206 7.59 -18.01 -26.75
N ILE A 207 6.72 -17.35 -27.51
CA ILE A 207 5.75 -16.36 -27.02
C ILE A 207 4.77 -17.03 -26.06
N LEU A 208 4.22 -18.19 -26.44
CA LEU A 208 3.28 -18.94 -25.61
C LEU A 208 3.93 -19.45 -24.32
N ALA A 209 5.16 -19.97 -24.39
CA ALA A 209 5.94 -20.37 -23.21
C ALA A 209 6.14 -19.19 -22.26
N THR A 210 6.56 -18.04 -22.79
CA THR A 210 6.73 -16.79 -22.04
C THR A 210 5.44 -16.33 -21.35
N HIS A 211 4.32 -16.45 -22.05
CA HIS A 211 2.99 -16.14 -21.53
C HIS A 211 2.56 -17.09 -20.41
N ASN A 212 2.85 -18.39 -20.55
CA ASN A 212 2.53 -19.39 -19.53
C ASN A 212 3.43 -19.28 -18.30
N ASP A 213 4.72 -19.03 -18.47
CA ASP A 213 5.67 -18.82 -17.38
C ASP A 213 5.25 -17.63 -16.50
N SER A 214 4.81 -16.54 -17.13
CA SER A 214 4.27 -15.36 -16.44
C SER A 214 3.16 -15.73 -15.45
N LYS A 215 2.30 -16.70 -15.80
CA LYS A 215 1.18 -17.13 -14.94
C LYS A 215 1.61 -17.94 -13.72
N THR A 216 2.74 -18.64 -13.81
CA THR A 216 3.22 -19.55 -12.75
C THR A 216 3.95 -18.82 -11.61
N TYR A 217 4.28 -17.54 -11.80
CA TYR A 217 5.15 -16.80 -10.86
C TYR A 217 4.40 -16.13 -9.69
N THR A 218 3.17 -16.56 -9.36
CA THR A 218 2.40 -15.96 -8.24
C THR A 218 2.99 -16.21 -6.86
N GLY A 219 3.80 -17.26 -6.69
CA GLY A 219 4.36 -17.65 -5.39
C GLY A 219 5.27 -16.59 -4.76
N GLY A 220 6.08 -15.89 -5.58
CA GLY A 220 6.97 -14.84 -5.11
C GLY A 220 6.18 -13.64 -4.57
N TRP A 221 5.20 -13.17 -5.34
CA TRP A 221 4.31 -12.07 -4.96
C TRP A 221 3.57 -12.36 -3.67
N ARG A 222 3.09 -13.59 -3.50
CA ARG A 222 2.34 -13.94 -2.29
C ARG A 222 3.22 -13.90 -1.05
N ARG A 223 4.41 -14.49 -1.12
CA ARG A 223 5.37 -14.45 -0.01
C ARG A 223 5.73 -13.01 0.34
N GLU A 224 6.02 -12.21 -0.67
CA GLU A 224 6.35 -10.80 -0.48
C GLU A 224 5.21 -10.01 0.12
N PHE A 225 4.01 -10.13 -0.43
CA PHE A 225 2.81 -9.49 0.09
C PHE A 225 2.55 -9.90 1.54
N ALA A 226 2.58 -11.20 1.87
CA ALA A 226 2.42 -11.68 3.23
C ALA A 226 3.45 -11.10 4.21
N MET A 227 4.70 -10.92 3.77
CA MET A 227 5.73 -10.30 4.60
C MET A 227 5.49 -8.80 4.87
N THR A 228 4.70 -8.12 4.04
CA THR A 228 4.34 -6.70 4.21
C THR A 228 3.13 -6.49 5.12
N LEU A 229 2.36 -7.53 5.40
CA LEU A 229 1.21 -7.51 6.30
C LEU A 229 1.67 -7.56 7.76
N THR A 230 2.13 -6.43 8.27
CA THR A 230 2.50 -6.29 9.68
C THR A 230 1.25 -6.08 10.55
N SER A 231 1.35 -6.34 11.86
CA SER A 231 0.23 -6.22 12.80
C SER A 231 -0.38 -4.81 12.88
N ASN A 232 0.29 -3.79 12.35
CA ASN A 232 -0.12 -2.39 12.43
C ASN A 232 -0.65 -1.82 11.11
N VAL A 233 -0.65 -2.60 10.03
CA VAL A 233 -1.16 -2.12 8.73
C VAL A 233 -2.67 -1.91 8.81
N ARG A 234 -3.09 -0.66 8.60
CA ARG A 234 -4.49 -0.22 8.59
C ARG A 234 -5.02 0.01 7.18
N TYR A 235 -4.13 0.29 6.24
CA TYR A 235 -4.49 0.61 4.86
C TYR A 235 -3.59 -0.12 3.87
N ILE A 236 -4.20 -0.78 2.89
CA ILE A 236 -3.50 -1.43 1.78
C ILE A 236 -4.05 -0.87 0.47
N GLN A 237 -3.17 -0.42 -0.40
CA GLN A 237 -3.50 -0.18 -1.81
C GLN A 237 -2.92 -1.31 -2.67
N LEU A 238 -3.78 -1.92 -3.48
CA LEU A 238 -3.45 -2.91 -4.51
C LEU A 238 -3.54 -2.20 -5.87
N ASP A 239 -2.40 -1.91 -6.46
CA ASP A 239 -2.33 -1.24 -7.76
C ASP A 239 -2.17 -2.27 -8.88
N VAL A 240 -3.23 -2.43 -9.68
CA VAL A 240 -3.26 -3.33 -10.84
C VAL A 240 -3.31 -2.59 -12.17
N THR A 241 -2.89 -1.33 -12.19
CA THR A 241 -2.79 -0.53 -13.40
C THR A 241 -1.97 -1.25 -14.47
N ASP A 242 -0.76 -1.68 -14.11
CA ASP A 242 0.20 -2.38 -14.99
C ASP A 242 0.21 -3.90 -14.81
N CYS A 243 -0.92 -4.48 -14.40
CA CYS A 243 -1.07 -5.92 -14.20
C CYS A 243 -1.27 -6.65 -15.53
N TYR A 244 -0.34 -6.48 -16.47
CA TYR A 244 -0.27 -7.20 -17.73
C TYR A 244 0.82 -8.26 -17.68
N CYS A 245 0.70 -9.29 -18.52
CA CYS A 245 1.83 -10.17 -18.80
C CYS A 245 2.97 -9.38 -19.46
N ILE A 246 4.17 -9.96 -19.50
CA ILE A 246 5.35 -9.38 -20.17
C ILE A 246 5.10 -8.91 -21.61
N LEU A 247 4.21 -9.59 -22.33
CA LEU A 247 3.90 -9.25 -23.72
C LEU A 247 2.88 -8.11 -23.84
N GLY A 248 2.29 -7.66 -22.73
CA GLY A 248 1.21 -6.69 -22.70
C GLY A 248 -0.14 -7.21 -23.20
N CYS A 249 -0.22 -8.48 -23.64
CA CYS A 249 -1.40 -9.00 -24.35
C CYS A 249 -2.55 -9.47 -23.46
N CYS A 250 -2.30 -9.77 -22.18
CA CYS A 250 -3.34 -10.18 -21.25
C CYS A 250 -3.12 -9.55 -19.87
N ARG A 251 -4.22 -9.38 -19.14
CA ARG A 251 -4.17 -8.92 -17.75
C ARG A 251 -4.08 -10.10 -16.79
N MET A 252 -3.20 -9.98 -15.80
CA MET A 252 -2.90 -11.02 -14.81
C MET A 252 -3.72 -10.87 -13.53
N ILE A 253 -4.96 -10.39 -13.64
CA ILE A 253 -5.83 -10.13 -12.49
C ILE A 253 -6.13 -11.42 -11.73
N GLU A 254 -6.35 -12.53 -12.43
CA GLU A 254 -6.57 -13.83 -11.78
C GLU A 254 -5.37 -14.23 -10.91
N GLN A 255 -4.15 -14.02 -11.41
CA GLN A 255 -2.92 -14.30 -10.68
C GLN A 255 -2.75 -13.38 -9.46
N MET A 256 -3.12 -12.10 -9.61
CA MET A 256 -3.18 -11.17 -8.47
C MET A 256 -4.22 -11.63 -7.44
N SER A 257 -5.44 -11.93 -7.87
CA SER A 257 -6.51 -12.45 -7.01
C SER A 257 -6.05 -13.68 -6.23
N ASN A 258 -5.38 -14.64 -6.90
CA ASN A 258 -4.80 -15.82 -6.25
C ASN A 258 -3.69 -15.49 -5.24
N THR A 259 -3.00 -14.36 -5.42
CA THR A 259 -1.96 -13.87 -4.49
C THR A 259 -2.57 -13.38 -3.18
N VAL A 260 -3.72 -12.70 -3.27
CA VAL A 260 -4.45 -12.15 -2.11
C VAL A 260 -5.46 -13.11 -1.49
N ASP A 261 -5.72 -14.25 -2.15
CA ASP A 261 -6.47 -15.37 -1.62
C ASP A 261 -5.66 -16.15 -0.57
N HIS A 262 -6.30 -16.56 0.52
CA HIS A 262 -5.72 -17.36 1.60
C HIS A 262 -5.65 -18.86 1.27
N THR A 263 -6.18 -19.35 0.14
CA THR A 263 -6.03 -20.77 -0.27
C THR A 263 -4.57 -21.23 -0.13
N LYS A 264 -4.33 -22.33 0.60
CA LYS A 264 -2.97 -22.77 1.00
C LYS A 264 -2.03 -22.68 -0.20
N SER A 265 -1.00 -21.85 -0.09
CA SER A 265 0.07 -21.89 -1.09
C SER A 265 0.84 -23.20 -0.90
N ALA A 266 1.28 -23.81 -2.00
CA ALA A 266 2.22 -24.94 -1.94
C ALA A 266 3.52 -24.60 -1.18
N PHE A 267 3.77 -23.31 -0.92
CA PHE A 267 4.95 -22.78 -0.27
C PHE A 267 4.74 -22.39 1.21
N GLY A 268 3.59 -22.73 1.80
CA GLY A 268 3.38 -22.67 3.26
C GLY A 268 3.30 -21.28 3.90
N ALA A 269 3.24 -20.21 3.11
CA ALA A 269 2.93 -18.87 3.63
C ALA A 269 1.42 -18.65 3.62
N ASP A 270 0.78 -18.91 4.76
CA ASP A 270 -0.60 -18.49 4.98
C ASP A 270 -0.66 -16.97 5.04
N LEU A 271 -1.59 -16.40 4.28
CA LEU A 271 -1.77 -14.95 4.23
C LEU A 271 -2.67 -14.56 5.40
N VAL A 272 -2.10 -13.92 6.42
CA VAL A 272 -2.84 -13.44 7.59
C VAL A 272 -3.00 -11.92 7.49
N TYR A 273 -4.24 -11.44 7.40
CA TYR A 273 -4.53 -10.01 7.40
C TYR A 273 -4.53 -9.53 8.84
N PRO A 274 -3.90 -8.38 9.14
CA PRO A 274 -3.79 -7.92 10.51
C PRO A 274 -5.14 -7.42 11.02
N ASP A 275 -5.41 -7.60 12.32
CA ASP A 275 -6.64 -7.14 12.97
C ASP A 275 -6.85 -5.62 12.85
N THR A 276 -5.77 -4.86 12.65
CA THR A 276 -5.79 -3.41 12.45
C THR A 276 -6.19 -2.98 11.04
N LEU A 277 -6.25 -3.88 10.05
CA LEU A 277 -6.59 -3.54 8.67
C LEU A 277 -8.02 -2.99 8.54
N GLU A 278 -8.18 -1.77 8.06
CA GLU A 278 -9.46 -1.07 7.95
C GLU A 278 -9.92 -0.92 6.50
N VAL A 279 -8.97 -0.69 5.59
CA VAL A 279 -9.27 -0.38 4.19
C VAL A 279 -8.34 -1.15 3.26
N ILE A 280 -8.94 -1.77 2.23
CA ILE A 280 -8.23 -2.20 1.03
C ILE A 280 -8.75 -1.35 -0.13
N GLU A 281 -7.84 -0.65 -0.79
CA GLU A 281 -8.13 0.11 -2.01
C GLU A 281 -7.50 -0.60 -3.21
N VAL A 282 -8.25 -0.78 -4.27
CA VAL A 282 -7.80 -1.41 -5.51
C VAL A 282 -7.84 -0.36 -6.62
N THR A 283 -6.70 -0.10 -7.26
CA THR A 283 -6.59 0.88 -8.35
C THR A 283 -6.27 0.18 -9.67
N GLY A 284 -6.72 0.76 -10.79
CA GLY A 284 -6.38 0.27 -12.13
C GLY A 284 -7.18 -0.94 -12.63
N THR A 285 -8.32 -1.26 -12.00
CA THR A 285 -9.26 -2.26 -12.57
C THR A 285 -9.97 -1.69 -13.81
N LYS A 286 -10.13 -2.52 -14.84
CA LYS A 286 -10.78 -2.14 -16.10
C LYS A 286 -12.23 -2.60 -16.17
N THR A 287 -12.52 -3.82 -15.73
CA THR A 287 -13.85 -4.43 -15.91
C THR A 287 -14.51 -4.80 -14.60
N GLN A 288 -15.84 -4.94 -14.60
CA GLN A 288 -16.59 -5.44 -13.45
C GLN A 288 -16.17 -6.87 -13.05
N ALA A 289 -15.81 -7.71 -14.04
CA ALA A 289 -15.34 -9.08 -13.80
C ALA A 289 -14.02 -9.09 -13.00
N GLU A 290 -13.10 -8.17 -13.31
CA GLU A 290 -11.86 -7.99 -12.53
C GLU A 290 -12.17 -7.61 -11.09
N ARG A 291 -13.04 -6.60 -10.90
CA ARG A 291 -13.45 -6.13 -9.56
C ARG A 291 -14.07 -7.27 -8.73
N ARG A 292 -14.96 -8.04 -9.34
CA ARG A 292 -15.61 -9.20 -8.70
C ARG A 292 -14.59 -10.27 -8.30
N SER A 293 -13.71 -10.66 -9.21
CA SER A 293 -12.66 -11.66 -8.94
C SER A 293 -11.79 -11.29 -7.74
N ILE A 294 -11.39 -10.02 -7.65
CA ILE A 294 -10.55 -9.51 -6.56
C ILE A 294 -11.34 -9.48 -5.24
N ALA A 295 -12.59 -8.99 -5.27
CA ALA A 295 -13.44 -8.95 -4.10
C ALA A 295 -13.70 -10.35 -3.53
N GLU A 296 -14.01 -11.33 -4.38
CA GLU A 296 -14.22 -12.72 -3.97
C GLU A 296 -12.95 -13.34 -3.37
N ALA A 297 -11.78 -13.10 -3.97
CA ALA A 297 -10.51 -13.59 -3.45
C ALA A 297 -10.18 -13.01 -2.06
N LEU A 298 -10.38 -11.70 -1.88
CA LEU A 298 -10.22 -11.05 -0.58
C LEU A 298 -11.22 -11.56 0.46
N ALA A 299 -12.49 -11.72 0.06
CA ALA A 299 -13.53 -12.24 0.93
C ALA A 299 -13.23 -13.67 1.41
N ARG A 300 -12.82 -14.57 0.50
CA ARG A 300 -12.35 -15.92 0.87
C ARG A 300 -11.14 -15.86 1.81
N GLY A 301 -10.25 -14.91 1.57
CA GLY A 301 -9.06 -14.72 2.40
C GLY A 301 -9.37 -14.33 3.83
N LEU A 302 -10.28 -13.36 3.99
CA LEU A 302 -10.72 -12.84 5.28
C LEU A 302 -11.62 -13.82 6.03
N TRP A 303 -12.48 -14.55 5.30
CA TRP A 303 -13.35 -15.55 5.92
C TRP A 303 -12.52 -16.55 6.72
N LYS A 304 -11.48 -17.14 6.12
CA LYS A 304 -10.69 -18.20 6.76
C LYS A 304 -9.99 -17.79 8.05
N GLN A 305 -9.82 -16.49 8.27
CA GLN A 305 -9.23 -15.94 9.49
C GLN A 305 -10.27 -15.64 10.57
N ALA A 306 -11.56 -15.61 10.23
CA ALA A 306 -12.61 -15.37 11.20
C ALA A 306 -12.66 -16.54 12.21
N PRO A 307 -12.60 -16.29 13.52
CA PRO A 307 -12.78 -17.34 14.51
C PRO A 307 -14.18 -17.95 14.36
N ALA A 308 -14.28 -19.27 14.54
CA ALA A 308 -15.56 -19.98 14.42
C ALA A 308 -16.62 -19.35 15.34
N GLY A 309 -17.66 -18.75 14.76
CA GLY A 309 -18.75 -18.07 15.48
C GLY A 309 -18.42 -16.66 15.99
N GLY A 310 -17.29 -16.07 15.63
CA GLY A 310 -16.97 -14.68 15.95
C GLY A 310 -17.59 -13.67 14.97
N PRO A 311 -17.78 -12.40 15.38
CA PRO A 311 -18.28 -11.37 14.49
C PRO A 311 -17.29 -11.12 13.35
N TYR A 312 -17.81 -10.99 12.13
CA TYR A 312 -16.99 -10.63 10.98
C TYR A 312 -16.38 -9.25 11.17
N LYS A 313 -15.08 -9.15 10.86
CA LYS A 313 -14.37 -7.89 10.85
C LYS A 313 -14.92 -6.99 9.74
N LYS A 314 -15.32 -5.77 10.10
CA LYS A 314 -15.73 -4.77 9.11
C LYS A 314 -14.51 -4.25 8.36
N LEU A 315 -14.41 -4.61 7.09
CA LEU A 315 -13.38 -4.12 6.17
C LEU A 315 -14.03 -3.28 5.08
N THR A 316 -13.42 -2.14 4.72
CA THR A 316 -13.86 -1.36 3.56
C THR A 316 -13.03 -1.72 2.34
N LEU A 317 -13.67 -2.29 1.32
CA LEU A 317 -13.07 -2.47 0.00
C LEU A 317 -13.46 -1.30 -0.91
N ARG A 318 -12.48 -0.65 -1.53
CA ARG A 318 -12.70 0.46 -2.47
C ARG A 318 -12.09 0.12 -3.82
N PHE A 319 -12.80 0.40 -4.89
CA PHE A 319 -12.25 0.32 -6.25
C PHE A 319 -12.16 1.74 -6.79
N ARG A 320 -10.95 2.18 -7.18
CA ARG A 320 -10.81 3.42 -7.94
C ARG A 320 -10.85 3.11 -9.41
N LYS A 321 -11.68 3.88 -10.13
CA LYS A 321 -11.76 3.84 -11.59
C LYS A 321 -10.37 4.14 -12.18
N PHE A 322 -9.99 3.36 -13.17
CA PHE A 322 -8.83 3.65 -13.98
C PHE A 322 -9.12 4.91 -14.81
N VAL A 323 -8.34 5.97 -14.58
CA VAL A 323 -8.40 7.20 -15.37
C VAL A 323 -7.11 7.27 -16.18
N LEU A 324 -7.21 7.14 -17.50
CA LEU A 324 -6.11 7.48 -18.39
C LEU A 324 -5.93 8.99 -18.31
N SER A 325 -4.72 9.49 -18.04
CA SER A 325 -4.48 10.92 -18.20
C SER A 325 -4.52 11.23 -19.70
N GLU A 326 -5.19 12.32 -20.07
CA GLU A 326 -5.25 12.77 -21.48
C GLU A 326 -3.84 13.01 -22.05
N ASP A 327 -2.86 13.29 -21.19
CA ASP A 327 -1.45 13.51 -21.55
C ASP A 327 -0.61 12.22 -21.66
N SER A 328 -1.20 11.04 -21.40
CA SER A 328 -0.51 9.75 -21.55
C SER A 328 -0.45 9.30 -23.02
N GLU A 329 0.13 10.12 -23.88
CA GLU A 329 0.44 9.78 -25.28
C GLU A 329 1.50 8.65 -25.41
N VAL A 330 2.03 8.14 -24.30
CA VAL A 330 3.08 7.13 -24.27
C VAL A 330 2.49 5.74 -24.04
N ARG A 331 2.49 4.94 -25.12
CA ARG A 331 2.22 3.48 -25.19
C ARG A 331 0.76 3.01 -25.16
N ALA A 332 -0.11 3.67 -25.91
CA ALA A 332 -1.24 2.97 -26.53
C ALA A 332 -0.74 2.08 -27.69
N VAL A 333 0.10 1.07 -27.41
CA VAL A 333 0.26 -0.08 -28.31
C VAL A 333 -0.79 -1.10 -27.89
N MET A 334 -2.04 -0.83 -28.24
CA MET A 334 -3.09 -1.80 -28.58
C MET A 334 -4.43 -1.07 -28.72
N GLU A 335 -4.62 -0.50 -29.91
CA GLU A 335 -5.91 -0.12 -30.49
C GLU A 335 -6.69 -1.40 -30.84
N TYR A 336 -7.14 -2.15 -29.83
CA TYR A 336 -8.14 -3.22 -30.00
C TYR A 336 -9.04 -3.24 -28.76
N GLY A 337 -10.22 -2.62 -28.86
CA GLY A 337 -11.36 -2.96 -28.00
C GLY A 337 -11.73 -1.98 -26.88
N LEU A 338 -11.53 -0.67 -27.02
CA LEU A 338 -12.22 0.30 -26.17
C LEU A 338 -13.60 0.61 -26.77
N GLU A 339 -14.55 -0.32 -26.63
CA GLU A 339 -15.97 0.03 -26.69
C GLU A 339 -16.31 0.87 -25.45
N GLU A 340 -17.05 1.95 -25.64
CA GLU A 340 -17.47 2.91 -24.61
C GLU A 340 -18.21 2.19 -23.47
N MET A 341 -17.49 1.89 -22.38
CA MET A 341 -18.10 1.38 -21.16
C MET A 341 -18.69 2.54 -20.34
N GLU A 342 -19.98 2.79 -20.52
CA GLU A 342 -20.82 3.58 -19.60
C GLU A 342 -21.01 2.82 -18.26
N ASP A 343 -19.94 2.65 -17.49
CA ASP A 343 -20.05 2.14 -16.12
C ASP A 343 -20.33 3.33 -15.18
N GLN A 344 -21.61 3.45 -14.77
CA GLN A 344 -22.07 4.28 -13.67
C GLN A 344 -21.33 3.92 -12.38
N ASP A 345 -21.08 4.93 -11.54
CA ASP A 345 -20.39 4.82 -10.25
C ASP A 345 -21.02 3.75 -9.35
N VAL A 346 -20.37 2.58 -9.26
CA VAL A 346 -20.67 1.58 -8.24
C VAL A 346 -19.55 1.66 -7.18
N ASP A 347 -19.71 2.58 -6.23
CA ASP A 347 -19.11 2.40 -4.92
C ASP A 347 -19.74 1.16 -4.29
N MET A 348 -19.13 -0.02 -4.52
CA MET A 348 -19.52 -1.25 -3.83
C MET A 348 -19.11 -1.14 -2.37
N LYS A 349 -19.99 -0.57 -1.55
CA LYS A 349 -19.98 -0.84 -0.12
C LYS A 349 -20.41 -2.29 0.02
N ILE A 350 -19.46 -3.22 0.18
CA ILE A 350 -19.77 -4.57 0.62
C ILE A 350 -20.25 -4.44 2.07
N GLU A 351 -21.54 -4.15 2.23
CA GLU A 351 -22.22 -4.24 3.51
C GLU A 351 -22.37 -5.72 3.83
N ALA A 352 -22.15 -6.09 5.09
CA ALA A 352 -22.12 -7.47 5.56
C ALA A 352 -23.33 -8.30 5.09
N GLU A 353 -24.47 -7.67 4.83
CA GLU A 353 -25.71 -8.29 4.36
C GLU A 353 -25.62 -8.92 2.94
N ASN A 354 -24.89 -8.31 2.00
CA ASN A 354 -24.70 -8.92 0.67
C ASN A 354 -23.72 -10.09 0.73
N LEU A 355 -22.73 -10.00 1.61
CA LEU A 355 -21.84 -11.11 1.90
C LEU A 355 -22.64 -12.25 2.54
N GLU A 356 -23.45 -12.00 3.58
CA GLU A 356 -24.31 -13.01 4.20
C GLU A 356 -25.23 -13.74 3.22
N ARG A 357 -25.75 -13.06 2.19
CA ARG A 357 -26.56 -13.69 1.14
C ARG A 357 -25.74 -14.61 0.24
N ASP A 358 -24.57 -14.17 -0.22
CA ASP A 358 -23.68 -14.97 -1.06
C ASP A 358 -23.05 -16.13 -0.24
N ILE A 359 -22.85 -15.93 1.06
CA ILE A 359 -22.46 -16.95 2.05
C ILE A 359 -23.57 -18.02 2.18
N ALA A 360 -24.82 -17.61 2.40
CA ALA A 360 -25.95 -18.54 2.49
C ALA A 360 -26.17 -19.31 1.18
N GLU A 361 -25.78 -18.74 0.04
CA GLU A 361 -25.78 -19.42 -1.25
C GLU A 361 -24.63 -20.42 -1.38
N LEU A 362 -23.40 -20.07 -0.96
CA LEU A 362 -22.26 -21.00 -0.93
C LEU A 362 -22.44 -22.16 0.05
N GLU A 363 -23.05 -21.93 1.22
CA GLU A 363 -23.40 -22.98 2.19
C GLU A 363 -24.43 -23.97 1.64
N ARG A 364 -25.32 -23.54 0.74
CA ARG A 364 -26.25 -24.45 0.03
C ARG A 364 -25.53 -25.35 -0.99
N TYR A 365 -24.40 -24.93 -1.54
CA TYR A 365 -23.63 -25.69 -2.52
C TYR A 365 -22.52 -26.57 -1.90
N ALA A 366 -22.24 -26.44 -0.59
CA ALA A 366 -21.21 -27.20 0.11
C ALA A 366 -21.68 -28.09 1.29
N PRO A 367 -22.88 -28.73 1.28
CA PRO A 367 -23.32 -29.55 2.43
C PRO A 367 -22.48 -30.83 2.63
N ASP A 368 -21.85 -31.37 1.59
CA ASP A 368 -21.20 -32.70 1.63
C ASP A 368 -19.81 -32.75 2.30
N LEU A 369 -19.12 -31.62 2.49
CA LEU A 369 -17.77 -31.64 3.09
C LEU A 369 -17.78 -31.90 4.60
N SER A 370 -18.92 -31.63 5.26
CA SER A 370 -19.09 -31.87 6.69
C SER A 370 -19.42 -33.33 7.04
N GLN A 371 -19.97 -34.10 6.09
CA GLN A 371 -20.26 -35.52 6.28
C GLN A 371 -19.03 -36.41 6.01
N GLN A 372 -18.14 -36.00 5.09
CA GLN A 372 -16.93 -36.77 4.78
C GLN A 372 -15.90 -36.80 5.94
N HIS A 373 -15.89 -35.82 6.84
CA HIS A 373 -15.00 -35.84 8.00
C HIS A 373 -15.52 -36.66 9.19
N ALA A 374 -16.79 -37.07 9.20
CA ALA A 374 -17.36 -37.89 10.26
C ALA A 374 -17.19 -39.40 10.03
N GLU A 375 -17.00 -39.84 8.78
CA GLU A 375 -16.80 -41.26 8.45
C GLU A 375 -15.33 -41.72 8.54
N ASP A 376 -14.37 -40.80 8.46
CA ASP A 376 -12.93 -41.11 8.60
C ASP A 376 -12.45 -41.16 10.07
N SER A 377 -13.33 -40.95 11.05
CA SER A 377 -12.97 -40.97 12.49
C SER A 377 -13.60 -42.12 13.28
N SER A 378 -14.15 -43.13 12.63
CA SER A 378 -14.76 -44.30 13.32
C SER A 378 -13.96 -45.60 13.24
N ASP A 379 -12.79 -45.60 12.60
CA ASP A 379 -11.85 -46.72 12.62
C ASP A 379 -10.51 -46.28 13.24
N ASP A 380 -10.50 -46.13 14.57
CA ASP A 380 -9.34 -46.38 15.46
C ASP A 380 -9.74 -46.36 16.95
#